data_AF-A0A2N1ZE60-F1
#
_entry.id   AF-A0A2N1ZE60-F1
#
_cell.length_a   1.000
_cell.length_b   1.000
_cell.length_c   1.000
_cell.angle_alpha   90.00
_cell.angle_beta   90.00
_cell.angle_gamma   90.00
#
_symmetry.space_group_name_H-M   'P 1'
#
loop_
_entity.id
_entity.type
_entity.pdbx_description
1 polymer ?
#
loop_
_entity_poly.entity_id
_entity_poly.type
_entity_poly.pdbx_seq_one_letter_code
_entity_poly.pdbx_strand_id
1 'polypeptide(L)'
;MNNVAIWVSAGLLLGIVTVYELRLMDAEGIGYKKGVAAAEAECKQDTIDELTVLIISSQRLTSDAYAASRAITQSIADRQQADRQTTRELRHALTLTAPDRAGCVYDADSLRLTNSARDRAAQAVTTGLGRAVPSTSGHDEQPR
;
A
#
# COMPACT_ATOMS: atom_id res chain seq x y z
N MET A 1 -88.83 -6.13 34.12
CA MET A 1 -87.41 -5.95 34.46
C MET A 1 -86.45 -6.86 33.67
N ASN A 2 -86.92 -7.90 32.96
CA ASN A 2 -86.05 -8.81 32.18
C ASN A 2 -85.45 -8.24 30.88
N ASN A 3 -86.17 -7.36 30.16
CA ASN A 3 -85.70 -6.94 28.82
C ASN A 3 -84.48 -5.99 28.88
N VAL A 4 -84.36 -5.17 29.92
CA VAL A 4 -83.23 -4.22 30.07
C VAL A 4 -81.91 -4.97 30.33
N ALA A 5 -81.94 -6.05 31.10
CA ALA A 5 -80.76 -6.87 31.37
C ALA A 5 -80.24 -7.58 30.10
N ILE A 6 -81.15 -8.05 29.23
CA ILE A 6 -80.81 -8.73 27.98
C ILE A 6 -80.10 -7.78 27.00
N TRP A 7 -80.61 -6.55 26.86
CA TRP A 7 -80.00 -5.54 25.97
C TRP A 7 -78.61 -5.10 26.44
N VAL A 8 -78.39 -4.97 27.76
CA VAL A 8 -77.07 -4.63 28.31
C VAL A 8 -76.05 -5.77 28.10
N SER A 9 -76.46 -7.02 28.32
CA SER A 9 -75.58 -8.18 28.06
C SER A 9 -75.25 -8.36 26.57
N ALA A 10 -76.22 -8.10 25.69
CA ALA A 10 -76.02 -8.20 24.25
C ALA A 10 -75.05 -7.12 23.73
N GLY A 11 -75.17 -5.88 24.23
CA GLY A 11 -74.26 -4.80 23.88
C GLY A 11 -72.82 -5.05 24.36
N LEU A 12 -72.66 -5.62 25.56
CA LEU A 12 -71.34 -5.95 26.11
C LEU A 12 -70.65 -7.07 25.34
N LEU A 13 -71.40 -8.12 24.95
CA LEU A 13 -70.86 -9.21 24.14
C LEU A 13 -70.49 -8.75 22.71
N LEU A 14 -71.32 -7.90 22.08
CA LEU A 14 -71.00 -7.32 20.77
C LEU A 14 -69.76 -6.41 20.81
N GLY A 15 -69.57 -5.66 21.89
CA GLY A 15 -68.36 -4.85 22.10
C GLY A 15 -67.10 -5.71 22.28
N ILE A 16 -67.20 -6.83 22.99
CA ILE A 16 -66.06 -7.75 23.20
C ILE A 16 -65.68 -8.44 21.88
N VAL A 17 -66.66 -8.89 21.09
CA VAL A 17 -66.40 -9.54 19.79
C VAL A 17 -65.75 -8.57 18.81
N THR A 18 -66.23 -7.33 18.70
CA THR A 18 -65.63 -6.34 17.78
C THR A 18 -64.21 -5.95 18.19
N VAL A 19 -63.89 -5.92 19.49
CA VAL A 19 -62.52 -5.69 19.98
C VAL A 19 -61.59 -6.89 19.72
N TYR A 20 -62.11 -8.12 19.74
CA TYR A 20 -61.32 -9.32 19.43
C TYR A 20 -60.93 -9.40 17.96
N GLU A 21 -61.85 -9.10 17.05
CA GLU A 21 -61.58 -9.14 15.59
C GLU A 21 -60.61 -8.02 15.16
N LEU A 22 -60.66 -6.85 15.81
CA LEU A 22 -59.74 -5.74 15.48
C LEU A 22 -58.28 -6.01 15.88
N ARG A 23 -58.02 -6.96 16.78
CA ARG A 23 -56.66 -7.28 17.28
C ARG A 23 -55.86 -8.18 16.33
N LEU A 24 -56.49 -8.80 15.34
CA LEU A 24 -55.85 -9.78 14.45
C LEU A 24 -55.26 -9.18 13.16
N MET A 25 -55.52 -7.91 12.84
CA MET A 25 -55.15 -7.34 11.53
C MET A 25 -53.79 -6.63 11.45
N ASP A 26 -53.09 -6.37 12.56
CA ASP A 26 -51.83 -5.59 12.55
C ASP A 26 -50.54 -6.42 12.58
N ALA A 27 -50.62 -7.76 12.55
CA ALA A 27 -49.46 -8.63 12.75
C ALA A 27 -48.52 -8.72 11.53
N GLU A 28 -49.04 -8.57 10.31
CA GLU A 28 -48.28 -8.84 9.07
C GLU A 28 -47.32 -7.69 8.69
N GLY A 29 -47.63 -6.45 9.08
CA GLY A 29 -46.80 -5.28 8.76
C GLY A 29 -45.57 -5.11 9.65
N ILE A 30 -45.58 -5.72 10.85
CA ILE A 30 -44.52 -5.54 11.85
C ILE A 30 -43.28 -6.37 11.48
N GLY A 31 -43.47 -7.59 10.96
CA GLY A 31 -42.37 -8.46 10.53
C GLY A 31 -41.60 -7.89 9.34
N TYR A 32 -42.31 -7.44 8.31
CA TYR A 32 -41.70 -6.86 7.11
C TYR A 32 -40.91 -5.59 7.42
N LYS A 33 -41.48 -4.66 8.21
CA LYS A 33 -40.79 -3.43 8.59
C LYS A 33 -39.56 -3.69 9.47
N LYS A 34 -39.62 -4.66 10.37
CA LYS A 34 -38.47 -5.09 11.18
C LYS A 34 -37.39 -5.75 10.31
N GLY A 35 -37.77 -6.58 9.35
CA GLY A 35 -36.84 -7.23 8.41
C GLY A 35 -36.11 -6.23 7.52
N VAL A 36 -36.82 -5.25 6.95
CA VAL A 36 -36.22 -4.19 6.13
C VAL A 36 -35.26 -3.33 6.96
N ALA A 37 -35.65 -2.93 8.17
CA ALA A 37 -34.77 -2.15 9.05
C ALA A 37 -33.54 -2.93 9.51
N ALA A 38 -33.67 -4.23 9.77
CA ALA A 38 -32.55 -5.11 10.11
C ALA A 38 -31.59 -5.27 8.92
N ALA A 39 -32.11 -5.55 7.73
CA ALA A 39 -31.32 -5.67 6.51
C ALA A 39 -30.59 -4.36 6.15
N GLU A 40 -31.24 -3.20 6.34
CA GLU A 40 -30.61 -1.90 6.13
C GLU A 40 -29.51 -1.62 7.17
N ALA A 41 -29.69 -2.07 8.42
CA ALA A 41 -28.67 -1.96 9.46
C ALA A 41 -27.46 -2.87 9.19
N GLU A 42 -27.69 -4.11 8.76
CA GLU A 42 -26.65 -5.07 8.36
C GLU A 42 -25.84 -4.53 7.16
N CYS A 43 -26.51 -4.06 6.11
CA CYS A 43 -25.83 -3.49 4.93
C CYS A 43 -24.98 -2.26 5.29
N LYS A 44 -25.46 -1.41 6.21
CA LYS A 44 -24.68 -0.28 6.73
C LYS A 44 -23.48 -0.75 7.56
N GLN A 45 -23.62 -1.80 8.37
CA GLN A 45 -22.50 -2.37 9.13
C GLN A 45 -21.44 -2.97 8.22
N ASP A 46 -21.84 -3.77 7.23
CA ASP A 46 -20.90 -4.37 6.25
C ASP A 46 -20.11 -3.29 5.50
N THR A 47 -20.78 -2.21 5.09
CA THR A 47 -20.13 -1.08 4.42
C THR A 47 -19.14 -0.35 5.35
N ILE A 48 -19.49 -0.20 6.63
CA ILE A 48 -18.61 0.43 7.62
C ILE A 48 -17.40 -0.45 7.92
N ASP A 49 -17.59 -1.77 8.01
CA ASP A 49 -16.52 -2.73 8.27
C ASP A 49 -15.53 -2.79 7.09
N GLU A 50 -16.03 -2.84 5.86
CA GLU A 50 -15.19 -2.78 4.65
C GLU A 50 -14.37 -1.48 4.60
N LEU A 51 -15.01 -0.33 4.84
CA LEU A 51 -14.33 0.96 4.86
C LEU A 51 -13.28 1.03 5.99
N THR A 52 -13.58 0.44 7.15
CA THR A 52 -12.64 0.37 8.28
C THR A 52 -11.42 -0.46 7.93
N VAL A 53 -11.59 -1.61 7.26
CA VAL A 53 -10.48 -2.45 6.78
C VAL A 53 -9.63 -1.68 5.75
N LEU A 54 -10.25 -0.94 4.83
CA LEU A 54 -9.53 -0.11 3.86
C LEU A 54 -8.74 1.03 4.55
N ILE A 55 -9.33 1.70 5.54
CA ILE A 55 -8.65 2.75 6.30
C ILE A 55 -7.48 2.19 7.10
N ILE A 56 -7.65 1.05 7.78
CA ILE A 56 -6.58 0.41 8.56
C ILE A 56 -5.45 -0.05 7.62
N SER A 57 -5.79 -0.67 6.50
CA SER A 57 -4.79 -1.12 5.53
C SER A 57 -4.02 0.05 4.93
N SER A 58 -4.68 1.10 4.46
CA SER A 58 -4.00 2.30 3.92
C SER A 58 -3.09 2.99 4.94
N GLN A 59 -3.49 3.04 6.22
CA GLN A 59 -2.61 3.55 7.30
C GLN A 59 -1.38 2.68 7.50
N ARG A 60 -1.54 1.34 7.51
CA ARG A 60 -0.42 0.40 7.62
C ARG A 60 0.54 0.53 6.44
N LEU A 61 0.04 0.51 5.20
CA LEU A 61 0.87 0.70 4.01
C LEU A 61 1.64 2.02 4.07
N THR A 62 0.99 3.10 4.52
CA THR A 62 1.66 4.40 4.68
C THR A 62 2.76 4.33 5.74
N SER A 63 2.48 3.74 6.91
CA SER A 63 3.46 3.55 7.97
C SER A 63 4.65 2.71 7.52
N ASP A 64 4.39 1.61 6.82
CA ASP A 64 5.42 0.70 6.31
C ASP A 64 6.28 1.40 5.24
N ALA A 65 5.66 2.18 4.35
CA ALA A 65 6.38 2.98 3.37
C ALA A 65 7.27 4.05 4.03
N TYR A 66 6.79 4.71 5.08
CA TYR A 66 7.61 5.65 5.87
C TYR A 66 8.78 4.93 6.55
N ALA A 67 8.54 3.77 7.17
CA ALA A 67 9.59 2.99 7.81
C ALA A 67 10.66 2.53 6.81
N ALA A 68 10.23 2.01 5.65
CA ALA A 68 11.12 1.62 4.56
C ALA A 68 11.93 2.81 4.02
N SER A 69 11.28 3.96 3.81
CA SER A 69 11.95 5.18 3.33
C SER A 69 12.99 5.70 4.34
N ARG A 70 12.69 5.62 5.64
CA ARG A 70 13.66 5.95 6.70
C ARG A 70 14.83 4.97 6.72
N ALA A 71 14.57 3.66 6.60
CA ALA A 71 15.62 2.65 6.55
C ALA A 71 16.54 2.84 5.33
N ILE A 72 15.98 3.12 4.15
CA ILE A 72 16.75 3.42 2.94
C ILE A 72 17.60 4.67 3.15
N THR A 73 17.01 5.76 3.66
CA THR A 73 17.74 7.01 3.92
C THR A 73 18.90 6.80 4.89
N GLN A 74 18.67 6.02 5.95
CA GLN A 74 19.73 5.65 6.90
C GLN A 74 20.84 4.86 6.21
N SER A 75 20.49 3.84 5.41
CA SER A 75 21.48 3.02 4.70
C SER A 75 22.31 3.85 3.71
N ILE A 76 21.72 4.86 3.08
CA ILE A 76 22.42 5.79 2.19
C ILE A 76 23.39 6.65 3.01
N ALA A 77 22.96 7.16 4.16
CA ALA A 77 23.83 7.96 5.03
C ALA A 77 25.04 7.15 5.53
N ASP A 78 24.81 5.92 5.98
CA ASP A 78 25.87 5.02 6.46
C ASP A 78 26.86 4.70 5.34
N ARG A 79 26.35 4.39 4.14
CA ARG A 79 27.19 4.14 2.96
C ARG A 79 27.99 5.36 2.55
N GLN A 80 27.38 6.54 2.53
CA GLN A 80 28.09 7.79 2.23
C GLN A 80 29.21 8.08 3.24
N GLN A 81 28.99 7.78 4.52
CA GLN A 81 30.02 7.94 5.54
C GLN A 81 31.20 6.98 5.30
N ALA A 82 30.92 5.69 5.05
CA ALA A 82 31.93 4.70 4.72
C ALA A 82 32.72 5.08 3.44
N ASP A 83 32.03 5.56 2.41
CA ASP A 83 32.64 6.00 1.16
C ASP A 83 33.55 7.21 1.36
N ARG A 84 33.14 8.19 2.18
CA ARG A 84 33.97 9.36 2.51
C ARG A 84 35.24 8.95 3.26
N GLN A 85 35.13 8.06 4.25
CA GLN A 85 36.27 7.56 4.99
C GLN A 85 37.22 6.80 4.08
N THR A 86 36.70 5.83 3.32
CA THR A 86 37.51 5.02 2.40
C THR A 86 38.20 5.89 1.35
N THR A 87 37.48 6.86 0.78
CA THR A 87 38.07 7.82 -0.18
C THR A 87 39.21 8.63 0.45
N ARG A 88 39.07 9.03 1.72
CA ARG A 88 40.12 9.76 2.44
C ARG A 88 41.38 8.90 2.60
N GLU A 89 41.23 7.67 3.06
CA GLU A 89 42.35 6.74 3.27
C GLU A 89 43.03 6.38 1.94
N LEU A 90 42.25 6.10 0.90
CA LEU A 90 42.78 5.83 -0.43
C LEU A 90 43.54 7.03 -0.98
N ARG A 91 43.01 8.25 -0.85
CA ARG A 91 43.72 9.47 -1.27
C ARG A 91 45.02 9.65 -0.50
N HIS A 92 45.00 9.43 0.81
CA HIS A 92 46.20 9.52 1.64
C HIS A 92 47.27 8.53 1.19
N ALA A 93 46.92 7.26 1.00
CA ALA A 93 47.82 6.22 0.51
C ALA A 93 48.35 6.52 -0.91
N LEU A 94 47.50 7.06 -1.79
CA LEU A 94 47.91 7.48 -3.13
C LEU A 94 48.88 8.66 -3.09
N THR A 95 48.67 9.64 -2.20
CA THR A 95 49.62 10.75 -2.01
C THR A 95 50.96 10.25 -1.49
N LEU A 96 50.97 9.33 -0.52
CA LEU A 96 52.21 8.73 0.01
C LEU A 96 52.99 7.97 -1.06
N THR A 97 52.29 7.26 -1.95
CA THR A 97 52.91 6.43 -3.03
C THR A 97 53.05 7.17 -4.36
N ALA A 98 52.73 8.47 -4.42
CA ALA A 98 52.82 9.24 -5.66
C ALA A 98 54.25 9.32 -6.22
N PRO A 99 55.32 9.50 -5.41
CA PRO A 99 56.70 9.52 -5.91
C PRO A 99 57.09 8.20 -6.60
N ASP A 100 56.65 7.07 -6.05
CA ASP A 100 56.95 5.73 -6.59
C ASP A 100 56.30 5.47 -7.96
N ARG A 101 55.24 6.23 -8.29
CA ARG A 101 54.48 6.09 -9.54
C ARG A 101 54.78 7.16 -10.57
N ALA A 102 55.66 8.12 -10.28
CA ALA A 102 55.91 9.28 -11.14
C ALA A 102 56.41 8.92 -12.57
N GLY A 103 56.92 7.70 -12.77
CA GLY A 103 57.34 7.19 -14.09
C GLY A 103 56.36 6.22 -14.77
N CYS A 104 55.28 5.81 -14.10
CA CYS A 104 54.32 4.83 -14.63
C CYS A 104 53.13 5.57 -15.29
N VAL A 105 53.27 5.92 -16.56
CA VAL A 105 52.22 6.56 -17.35
C VAL A 105 51.52 5.53 -18.22
N TYR A 106 50.18 5.49 -18.17
CA TYR A 106 49.38 4.69 -19.09
C TYR A 106 49.31 5.38 -20.46
N ASP A 107 49.31 4.60 -21.53
CA ASP A 107 49.15 5.13 -22.88
C ASP A 107 47.75 5.74 -23.08
N ALA A 108 47.62 6.62 -24.08
CA ALA A 108 46.39 7.36 -24.32
C ALA A 108 45.20 6.45 -24.73
N ASP A 109 45.46 5.33 -25.39
CA ASP A 109 44.41 4.41 -25.83
C ASP A 109 43.83 3.61 -24.66
N SER A 110 44.68 3.16 -23.73
CA SER A 110 44.25 2.54 -22.48
C SER A 110 43.35 3.47 -21.65
N LEU A 111 43.68 4.76 -21.58
CA LEU A 111 42.86 5.76 -20.90
C LEU A 111 41.54 6.01 -21.64
N ARG A 112 41.55 6.06 -22.98
CA ARG A 112 40.35 6.22 -23.80
C ARG A 112 39.38 5.04 -23.61
N LEU A 113 39.89 3.81 -23.62
CA LEU A 113 39.09 2.61 -23.41
C LEU A 113 38.46 2.58 -22.01
N THR A 114 39.24 2.94 -20.99
CA THR A 114 38.78 2.99 -19.59
C THR A 114 37.68 4.04 -19.41
N ASN A 115 37.81 5.22 -20.01
CA ASN A 115 36.79 6.26 -19.95
C ASN A 115 35.49 5.82 -20.65
N SER A 116 35.62 5.23 -21.84
CA SER A 116 34.46 4.67 -22.56
C SER A 116 33.75 3.57 -21.75
N ALA A 117 34.49 2.73 -21.05
CA ALA A 117 33.91 1.71 -20.15
C ALA A 117 33.19 2.34 -18.96
N ARG A 118 33.74 3.40 -18.35
CA ARG A 118 33.09 4.14 -17.26
C ARG A 118 31.79 4.78 -17.70
N ASP A 119 31.76 5.40 -18.88
CA ASP A 119 30.55 6.03 -19.40
C ASP A 119 29.44 5.00 -19.64
N ARG A 120 29.77 3.83 -20.19
CA ARG A 120 28.81 2.72 -20.34
C ARG A 120 28.30 2.21 -18.99
N ALA A 121 29.18 2.09 -18.00
CA ALA A 121 28.79 1.69 -16.65
C ALA A 121 27.86 2.73 -16.00
N ALA A 122 28.16 4.02 -16.15
CA ALA A 122 27.32 5.10 -15.64
C ALA A 122 25.93 5.09 -16.30
N GLN A 123 25.87 4.90 -17.62
CA GLN A 123 24.61 4.73 -18.35
C GLN A 123 23.82 3.50 -17.88
N ALA A 124 24.49 2.39 -17.59
CA ALA A 124 23.82 1.19 -17.09
C ALA A 124 23.15 1.43 -15.72
N VAL A 125 23.81 2.15 -14.82
CA VAL A 125 23.28 2.43 -13.47
C VAL A 125 22.14 3.45 -13.50
N THR A 126 22.13 4.41 -14.42
CA THR A 126 21.06 5.43 -14.51
C THR A 126 19.77 4.92 -15.16
N THR A 127 19.80 3.78 -15.86
CA THR A 127 18.62 3.24 -16.57
C THR A 127 17.64 2.45 -15.70
N GLY A 128 17.93 2.30 -14.40
CA GLY A 128 17.04 1.67 -13.41
C GLY A 128 17.12 0.13 -13.35
N LEU A 129 16.71 -0.43 -12.21
CA LEU A 129 16.72 -1.87 -11.94
C LEU A 129 15.69 -2.57 -12.86
N GLY A 130 16.18 -3.21 -13.93
CA GLY A 130 15.33 -4.01 -14.85
C GLY A 130 15.67 -3.86 -16.33
N ARG A 131 16.53 -2.90 -16.73
CA ARG A 131 17.01 -2.82 -18.11
C ARG A 131 18.35 -3.54 -18.26
N ALA A 132 18.50 -4.25 -19.37
CA ALA A 132 19.75 -4.92 -19.73
C ALA A 132 20.87 -3.89 -19.83
N VAL A 133 22.01 -4.19 -19.21
CA VAL A 133 23.26 -3.43 -19.40
C VAL A 133 23.57 -3.47 -20.90
N PRO A 134 23.83 -2.32 -21.56
CA PRO A 134 24.22 -2.32 -22.97
C PRO A 134 25.43 -3.25 -23.16
N SER A 135 25.26 -4.31 -23.94
CA SER A 135 26.33 -5.29 -24.14
C SER A 135 27.51 -4.61 -24.80
N THR A 136 28.69 -4.75 -24.21
CA THR A 136 29.95 -4.43 -24.88
C THR A 136 30.23 -5.52 -25.89
N SER A 137 29.52 -5.55 -27.01
CA SER A 137 30.00 -6.22 -28.21
C SER A 137 31.22 -5.42 -28.65
N GLY A 138 32.39 -5.91 -28.24
CA GLY A 138 33.67 -5.37 -28.63
C GLY A 138 33.79 -5.31 -30.14
N HIS A 139 34.61 -4.38 -30.59
CA HIS A 139 35.13 -4.28 -31.95
C HIS A 139 35.24 -5.65 -32.64
N ASP A 140 34.40 -5.87 -33.64
CA ASP A 140 34.66 -6.83 -34.70
C ASP A 140 35.82 -6.28 -35.55
N GLU A 141 37.03 -6.73 -35.24
CA GLU A 141 38.19 -6.70 -36.12
C GLU A 141 38.84 -8.09 -36.02
N GLN A 142 39.12 -8.89 -37.07
CA GLN A 142 39.05 -8.84 -38.53
C GLN A 142 39.17 -10.31 -39.03
N PRO A 143 39.04 -10.64 -40.33
CA PRO A 143 40.30 -10.86 -41.08
C PRO A 143 40.27 -10.45 -42.56
N ARG A 144 41.44 -9.94 -43.01
CA ARG A 144 42.00 -9.78 -44.37
C ARG A 144 41.08 -9.53 -45.56
#